data_AF-A0A1V1NRS9-F1
#
_entry.id   AF-A0A1V1NRS9-F1
#
_cell.length_a   1.000
_cell.length_b   1.000
_cell.length_c   1.000
_cell.angle_alpha   90.00
_cell.angle_beta   90.00
_cell.angle_gamma   90.00
#
_symmetry.space_group_name_H-M   'P 1'
#
loop_
_entity.id
_entity.type
_entity.pdbx_description
1 polymer ?
#
loop_
_entity_poly.entity_id
_entity_poly.type
_entity_poly.pdbx_seq_one_letter_code
_entity_poly.pdbx_strand_id
1 'polypeptide(L)' 'MPGLFPPDYNMKLGADGGCDNEPYTWHISADDKLPKGIEFDTKTGILSGKPVEQGTHILMFSVEDMDGHTTYAF' A
#
# COMPACT_ATOMS: atom_id res chain seq x y z
N MET A 1 -19.11 -20.21 16.21
CA MET A 1 -19.30 -18.76 16.02
C MET A 1 -19.28 -18.49 14.53
N PRO A 2 -20.31 -17.83 13.95
CA PRO A 2 -20.33 -17.54 12.52
C PRO A 2 -19.18 -16.58 12.18
N GLY A 3 -18.53 -16.86 11.05
CA GLY A 3 -17.21 -16.36 10.67
C GLY A 3 -17.09 -14.85 10.63
N LEU A 4 -16.13 -14.34 11.39
CA LEU A 4 -15.54 -13.03 11.16
C LEU A 4 -14.68 -13.14 9.91
N PHE A 5 -15.30 -13.02 8.75
CA PHE A 5 -14.55 -12.51 7.61
C PHE A 5 -13.99 -11.15 8.03
N PRO A 6 -12.69 -10.89 7.89
CA PRO A 6 -12.13 -9.61 8.28
C PRO A 6 -12.78 -8.48 7.46
N PRO A 7 -12.88 -7.28 8.06
CA PRO A 7 -13.46 -6.11 7.40
C PRO A 7 -12.70 -5.79 6.11
N ASP A 8 -13.40 -5.18 5.15
CA ASP A 8 -12.76 -4.65 3.95
C ASP A 8 -11.66 -3.67 4.37
N TYR A 9 -10.47 -3.89 3.84
CA TYR A 9 -9.29 -3.10 4.13
C TYR A 9 -9.15 -2.04 3.04
N ASN A 10 -9.15 -0.76 3.43
CA ASN A 10 -8.93 0.37 2.53
C ASN A 10 -7.96 1.37 3.16
N MET A 11 -6.68 1.29 2.79
CA MET A 11 -5.68 2.22 3.25
C MET A 11 -5.13 2.99 2.06
N LYS A 12 -5.20 4.32 2.12
CA LYS A 12 -4.55 5.19 1.15
C LYS A 12 -3.25 5.68 1.75
N LEU A 13 -2.14 5.38 1.07
CA LEU A 13 -0.85 5.96 1.43
C LEU A 13 -0.85 7.44 1.02
N GLY A 14 -0.45 8.30 1.96
CA GLY A 14 -0.19 9.70 1.71
C GLY A 14 1.30 9.89 1.47
N ALA A 15 1.67 10.47 0.32
CA ALA A 15 2.98 11.07 0.14
C ALA A 15 2.83 12.55 0.48
N ASP A 16 3.66 13.04 1.39
CA ASP A 16 3.76 14.48 1.72
C ASP A 16 5.08 14.98 1.15
N GLY A 17 5.01 15.79 0.10
CA GLY A 17 6.16 16.22 -0.70
C GLY A 17 6.15 15.68 -2.15
N GLY A 18 6.66 16.50 -3.06
CA GLY A 18 6.41 16.39 -4.50
C GLY A 18 5.16 17.18 -4.90
N CYS A 19 5.14 17.74 -6.10
CA CYS A 19 4.03 18.59 -6.54
C CYS A 19 2.74 17.75 -6.57
N ASP A 20 1.67 18.24 -5.93
CA ASP A 20 0.34 17.60 -5.77
C ASP A 20 -0.33 17.04 -7.05
N ASN A 21 0.29 17.15 -8.23
CA ASN A 21 -0.24 16.76 -9.52
C ASN A 21 0.76 15.98 -10.41
N GLU A 22 1.91 15.55 -9.89
CA GLU A 22 2.87 14.74 -10.66
C GLU A 22 2.62 13.23 -10.46
N PRO A 23 2.89 12.39 -11.47
CA PRO A 23 2.61 10.97 -11.40
C PRO A 23 3.60 10.27 -10.45
N TYR A 24 3.20 10.12 -9.19
CA TYR A 24 3.92 9.29 -8.24
C TYR A 24 3.89 7.82 -8.66
N THR A 25 5.06 7.20 -8.72
CA THR A 25 5.16 5.74 -8.89
C THR A 25 5.36 5.12 -7.52
N TRP A 26 4.35 4.38 -7.07
CA TRP A 26 4.43 3.64 -5.82
C TRP A 26 4.97 2.24 -6.08
N HIS A 27 5.87 1.81 -5.22
CA HIS A 27 6.40 0.45 -5.20
C HIS A 27 6.15 -0.15 -3.82
N ILE A 28 5.83 -1.44 -3.82
CA ILE A 28 5.80 -2.25 -2.61
C ILE A 28 7.01 -3.17 -2.64
N SER A 29 7.70 -3.30 -1.51
CA SER A 29 8.81 -4.24 -1.39
C SER A 29 8.29 -5.65 -1.65
N ALA A 30 8.83 -6.33 -2.67
CA ALA A 30 8.41 -7.68 -3.04
C ALA A 30 8.73 -8.72 -1.96
N ASP A 31 9.63 -8.37 -1.03
CA ASP A 31 9.97 -9.19 0.14
C ASP A 31 8.83 -9.21 1.18
N ASP A 32 8.00 -8.15 1.18
CA ASP A 32 6.83 -8.05 2.03
C ASP A 32 5.63 -8.70 1.34
N LYS A 33 5.28 -9.90 1.82
CA LYS A 33 4.10 -10.62 1.34
C LYS A 33 2.85 -9.82 1.66
N LEU A 34 2.24 -9.20 0.64
CA LEU A 34 0.88 -8.71 0.77
C LEU A 34 -0.01 -9.84 1.31
N PRO A 35 -0.90 -9.53 2.28
CA PRO A 35 -1.89 -10.50 2.72
C PRO A 35 -2.70 -10.99 1.52
N LYS A 36 -2.96 -12.30 1.44
CA LYS A 36 -3.81 -12.83 0.38
C LYS A 36 -5.16 -12.11 0.39
N GLY A 37 -5.59 -11.63 -0.78
CA GLY A 37 -6.85 -10.89 -0.96
C GLY A 37 -6.72 -9.37 -0.79
N ILE A 38 -5.52 -8.86 -0.52
CA ILE A 38 -5.19 -7.43 -0.63
C ILE A 38 -4.50 -7.16 -1.97
N GLU A 39 -4.91 -6.09 -2.64
CA GLU A 39 -4.30 -5.56 -3.84
C GLU A 39 -3.79 -4.14 -3.56
N PHE A 40 -2.63 -3.81 -4.14
CA PHE A 40 -2.05 -2.48 -4.07
C PHE A 40 -2.06 -1.83 -5.43
N ASP A 41 -2.71 -0.68 -5.54
CA ASP A 41 -2.67 0.15 -6.73
C ASP A 41 -1.45 1.08 -6.67
N THR A 42 -0.44 0.73 -7.44
CA THR A 42 0.83 1.46 -7.53
C THR A 42 0.72 2.84 -8.15
N LYS A 43 -0.42 3.18 -8.78
CA LYS A 43 -0.65 4.52 -9.36
C LYS A 43 -1.30 5.47 -8.36
N THR A 44 -2.15 4.94 -7.49
CA THR A 44 -2.93 5.75 -6.55
C THR A 44 -2.44 5.64 -5.11
N GLY A 45 -1.55 4.68 -4.82
CA GLY A 45 -1.08 4.39 -3.46
C GLY A 45 -2.18 3.77 -2.60
N ILE A 46 -3.21 3.17 -3.21
CA ILE A 46 -4.36 2.61 -2.50
C ILE A 46 -4.13 1.11 -2.29
N LEU A 47 -4.11 0.70 -1.03
CA LEU A 47 -4.14 -0.68 -0.60
C LEU A 47 -5.60 -1.05 -0.31
N SER A 48 -6.18 -1.89 -1.15
CA SER A 48 -7.59 -2.29 -1.03
C SER A 48 -7.77 -3.79 -1.13
N GLY A 49 -8.72 -4.33 -0.38
CA GLY A 49 -9.11 -5.72 -0.52
C GLY A 49 -9.57 -6.32 0.80
N LYS A 50 -9.62 -7.65 0.84
CA LYS A 50 -10.06 -8.39 2.01
C LYS A 50 -8.97 -9.35 2.43
N PRO A 51 -8.25 -9.09 3.54
CA PRO A 51 -7.20 -9.97 3.97
C PRO A 51 -7.81 -11.34 4.31
N VAL A 52 -7.25 -12.45 3.84
CA VAL A 52 -7.80 -13.79 4.14
C VAL A 52 -7.28 -14.30 5.48
N GLU A 53 -6.16 -13.75 5.96
CA GLU A 53 -5.52 -14.09 7.21
C GLU A 53 -5.54 -12.89 8.15
N GLN A 54 -5.89 -13.12 9.43
CA GLN A 54 -5.69 -12.12 10.47
C GLN A 54 -4.23 -12.16 10.93
N GLY A 55 -3.54 -11.03 10.77
CA GLY A 55 -2.16 -10.87 11.18
C GLY A 55 -1.69 -9.44 10.97
N THR A 56 -0.65 -9.05 11.68
CA THR A 56 0.05 -7.78 11.42
C THR A 56 1.14 -8.07 10.38
N HIS A 57 0.96 -7.54 9.18
CA HIS A 57 1.95 -7.56 8.12
C HIS A 57 2.58 -6.18 8.06
N ILE A 58 3.89 -6.11 8.28
CA ILE A 58 4.66 -4.89 8.03
C ILE A 58 4.94 -4.90 6.53
N LEU A 59 4.55 -3.84 5.83
CA LEU A 59 4.75 -3.68 4.39
C LEU A 59 5.56 -2.42 4.18
N MET A 60 6.73 -2.53 3.57
CA MET A 60 7.53 -1.38 3.18
C MET A 60 7.07 -0.88 1.81
N PHE A 61 6.62 0.37 1.78
CA PHE A 61 6.27 1.07 0.56
C PHE A 61 7.36 2.09 0.23
N SER A 62 7.61 2.30 -1.05
CA SER A 62 8.43 3.40 -1.52
C SER A 62 7.69 4.17 -2.60
N VAL A 63 7.78 5.48 -2.56
CA VAL A 63 7.23 6.34 -3.60
C VAL A 63 8.37 7.11 -4.24
N GLU A 64 8.38 7.09 -5.57
CA GLU A 64 9.33 7.82 -6.41
C GLU A 64 8.60 8.97 -7.11
N ASP A 65 9.15 10.17 -6.97
CA ASP A 65 8.73 11.38 -7.69
C ASP A 65 9.53 11.54 -9.00
N MET A 66 9.02 12.33 -9.95
CA MET A 66 9.67 12.62 -11.24
C MET A 66 11.06 13.26 -11.10
N ASP A 67 11.31 13.99 -10.00
CA ASP A 67 12.63 14.53 -9.67
C ASP A 67 13.64 13.46 -9.21
N GLY A 68 13.23 12.19 -9.16
CA GLY A 68 14.06 11.07 -8.68
C GLY A 68 14.17 11.01 -7.16
N HIS A 69 13.31 11.74 -6.44
CA HIS A 69 13.24 11.65 -4.99
C HIS A 69 12.45 10.39 -4.61
N THR A 70 13.12 9.49 -3.90
CA THR A 70 12.48 8.30 -3.31
C THR A 70 12.32 8.49 -1.81
N THR A 71 11.11 8.28 -1.30
CA THR A 71 10.88 8.15 0.15
C THR A 71 10.30 6.79 0.48
N TYR A 72 10.57 6.33 1.70
CA TYR A 72 10.17 5.02 2.20
C TYR A 72 9.16 5.19 3.35
N ALA A 73 8.10 4.40 3.33
CA ALA A 73 7.07 4.32 4.36
C ALA A 73 6.89 2.87 4.82
N PHE A 74 6.42 2.69 6.06
CA PHE A 74 6.22 1.40 6.73
C PHE A 74 4.81 1.29 7.32
#